data_AF-A0A264VNE3-F1
#
_entry.id   AF-A0A264VNE3-F1
#
_cell.length_a   1.000
_cell.length_b   1.000
_cell.length_c   1.000
_cell.angle_alpha   90.00
_cell.angle_beta   90.00
_cell.angle_gamma   90.00
#
_symmetry.space_group_name_H-M   'P 1'
#
loop_
_entity.id
_entity.type
_entity.pdbx_description
1 polymer ?
#
loop_
_entity_poly.entity_id
_entity_poly.type
_entity_poly.pdbx_seq_one_letter_code
_entity_poly.pdbx_strand_id
1 'polypeptide(L)'
;MELVGKVKTASGYASASVEAAFNRVVHGELVEFLVTRSMEDQHLVVTHKASGRMVCPIDFLATALEGAESAGRKALDAFLFNVGERRFIDAVGRSVA
;
A
#
# COMPACT_ATOMS: atom_id res chain seq x y z
N MET A 1 -18.23 10.12 0.67
CA MET A 1 -18.18 8.70 1.07
C MET A 1 -16.74 8.41 1.45
N GLU A 2 -16.46 8.06 2.70
CA GLU A 2 -15.11 7.63 3.09
C GLU A 2 -14.85 6.24 2.52
N LEU A 3 -13.75 6.08 1.78
CA LEU A 3 -13.30 4.76 1.34
C LEU A 3 -12.68 4.05 2.55
N VAL A 4 -13.10 2.80 2.79
CA VAL A 4 -12.60 1.99 3.89
C VAL A 4 -11.82 0.80 3.31
N GLY A 5 -10.56 0.70 3.68
CA GLY A 5 -9.64 -0.36 3.29
C GLY A 5 -9.47 -1.37 4.41
N LYS A 6 -9.19 -2.63 4.07
CA LYS A 6 -8.84 -3.66 5.05
C LYS A 6 -7.32 -3.70 5.21
N VAL A 7 -6.83 -3.54 6.43
CA VAL A 7 -5.40 -3.62 6.79
C VAL A 7 -5.19 -4.83 7.69
N LYS A 8 -4.10 -5.58 7.48
CA LYS A 8 -3.71 -6.73 8.28
C LYS A 8 -2.89 -6.26 9.49
N THR A 9 -3.35 -6.61 10.68
CA THR A 9 -2.73 -6.31 11.98
C THR A 9 -2.36 -7.61 12.70
N ALA A 10 -1.68 -7.50 13.86
CA ALA A 10 -1.37 -8.66 14.70
C ALA A 10 -2.61 -9.40 15.21
N SER A 11 -3.75 -8.72 15.34
CA SER A 11 -5.02 -9.25 15.85
C SER A 11 -6.00 -9.67 14.76
N GLY A 12 -5.64 -9.60 13.48
CA GLY A 12 -6.51 -9.94 12.35
C GLY A 12 -6.60 -8.82 11.32
N TYR A 13 -7.77 -8.61 10.73
CA TYR A 13 -8.00 -7.50 9.80
C TYR A 13 -8.74 -6.36 10.50
N ALA A 14 -8.29 -5.14 10.26
CA ALA A 14 -8.94 -3.91 10.72
C ALA A 14 -9.36 -3.04 9.53
N SER A 15 -10.38 -2.22 9.74
CA SER A 15 -10.76 -1.17 8.81
C SER A 15 -9.85 0.03 8.99
N ALA A 16 -9.37 0.61 7.90
CA ALA A 16 -8.59 1.84 7.88
C ALA A 16 -9.16 2.81 6.86
N SER A 17 -9.03 4.11 7.13
CA SER A 17 -9.36 5.16 6.16
C SER A 17 -8.44 5.08 4.96
N VAL A 18 -9.03 5.20 3.77
CA VAL A 18 -8.33 5.19 2.49
C VAL A 18 -8.35 6.60 1.91
N GLU A 19 -7.17 7.15 1.67
CA GLU A 19 -6.97 8.48 1.10
C GLU A 19 -6.89 8.42 -0.43
N ALA A 20 -6.44 7.29 -0.99
CA ALA A 20 -6.36 7.05 -2.43
C ALA A 20 -6.33 5.56 -2.76
N ALA A 21 -6.65 5.22 -4.00
CA ALA A 21 -6.49 3.87 -4.53
C ALA A 21 -5.86 3.94 -5.93
N PHE A 22 -5.00 3.00 -6.26
CA PHE A 22 -4.36 2.96 -7.57
C PHE A 22 -3.96 1.56 -7.99
N ASN A 23 -3.83 1.37 -9.31
CA ASN A 23 -3.32 0.14 -9.90
C ASN A 23 -1.87 0.30 -10.38
N ARG A 24 -1.11 -0.79 -10.29
CA ARG A 24 0.27 -0.89 -10.81
C ARG A 24 0.50 -2.30 -11.35
N VAL A 25 1.14 -2.39 -12.51
CA VAL A 25 1.63 -3.68 -13.02
C VAL A 25 2.88 -4.06 -12.24
N VAL A 26 2.92 -5.22 -11.60
CA VAL A 26 4.08 -5.72 -10.84
C VAL A 26 4.36 -7.14 -11.31
N HIS A 27 5.55 -7.38 -11.86
CA HIS A 27 5.94 -8.66 -12.45
C HIS A 27 4.95 -9.21 -13.49
N GLY A 28 4.31 -8.31 -14.27
CA GLY A 28 3.32 -8.68 -15.29
C GLY A 28 1.89 -8.84 -14.78
N GLU A 29 1.65 -8.74 -13.47
CA GLU A 29 0.31 -8.81 -12.87
C GLU A 29 -0.21 -7.41 -12.55
N LEU A 30 -1.50 -7.15 -12.83
CA LEU A 30 -2.14 -5.90 -12.41
C LEU A 30 -2.54 -6.01 -10.94
N VAL A 31 -1.88 -5.23 -10.09
CA VAL A 31 -2.08 -5.25 -8.64
C VAL A 31 -2.69 -3.93 -8.18
N GLU A 32 -3.70 -4.03 -7.30
CA GLU A 32 -4.36 -2.88 -6.72
C GLU A 32 -3.79 -2.55 -5.32
N PHE A 33 -3.52 -1.26 -5.12
CA PHE A 33 -2.97 -0.70 -3.91
C PHE A 33 -3.87 0.39 -3.36
N LEU A 34 -3.85 0.54 -2.04
CA LEU A 34 -4.53 1.58 -1.31
C LEU A 34 -3.49 2.46 -0.62
N VAL A 35 -3.78 3.75 -0.50
CA VAL A 35 -3.09 4.62 0.45
C VAL A 35 -3.94 4.69 1.70
N THR A 36 -3.48 4.04 2.76
CA THR A 36 -4.18 3.97 4.04
C THR A 36 -3.42 4.73 5.11
N ARG A 37 -4.15 5.22 6.11
CA ARG A 37 -3.52 5.75 7.31
C ARG A 37 -3.10 4.61 8.25
N SER A 38 -1.83 4.61 8.65
CA SER A 38 -1.31 3.70 9.67
C SER A 38 -2.03 3.92 11.00
N MET A 39 -2.33 2.82 11.70
CA MET A 39 -3.04 2.85 12.98
C MET A 39 -2.14 3.23 14.16
N GLU A 40 -0.81 3.10 14.01
CA GLU A 40 0.14 3.31 15.10
C GLU A 40 0.62 4.77 15.17
N ASP A 41 1.02 5.32 14.04
CA ASP A 41 1.71 6.61 13.94
C ASP A 41 0.98 7.61 13.02
N GLN A 42 -0.18 7.24 12.50
CA GLN A 42 -1.04 8.06 11.62
C GLN A 42 -0.37 8.54 10.32
N HIS A 43 0.80 8.02 9.96
CA HIS A 43 1.43 8.28 8.68
C HIS A 43 0.71 7.53 7.56
N LEU A 44 0.76 8.07 6.34
CA LEU A 44 0.21 7.38 5.18
C LEU A 44 1.15 6.28 4.72
N VAL A 45 0.57 5.15 4.35
CA VAL A 45 1.30 3.97 3.88
C VAL A 45 0.64 3.41 2.64
N VAL A 46 1.42 2.78 1.78
CA VAL A 46 0.91 1.96 0.69
C VAL A 46 0.54 0.60 1.24
N THR A 47 -0.69 0.17 0.99
CA THR A 47 -1.24 -1.12 1.41
C THR A 47 -1.65 -1.94 0.19
N HIS A 48 -1.22 -3.19 0.14
CA HIS A 48 -1.65 -4.13 -0.88
C HIS A 48 -3.09 -4.57 -0.63
N LYS A 49 -4.02 -4.20 -1.52
CA LYS A 49 -5.47 -4.31 -1.28
C LYS A 49 -5.92 -5.74 -0.99
N ALA A 50 -5.47 -6.72 -1.77
CA ALA A 50 -5.95 -8.10 -1.64
C ALA A 50 -5.52 -8.75 -0.31
N SER A 51 -4.30 -8.46 0.16
CA SER A 51 -3.76 -9.06 1.39
C SER A 51 -3.92 -8.20 2.65
N GLY A 52 -4.30 -6.93 2.48
CA GLY A 52 -4.31 -5.91 3.53
C GLY A 52 -2.94 -5.57 4.13
N ARG A 53 -1.83 -6.08 3.58
CA ARG A 53 -0.49 -5.82 4.13
C ARG A 53 -0.02 -4.42 3.80
N MET A 54 0.53 -3.74 4.79
CA MET A 54 1.32 -2.53 4.58
C MET A 54 2.61 -2.90 3.84
N VAL A 55 2.92 -2.16 2.78
CA VAL A 55 4.03 -2.43 1.86
C VAL A 55 5.19 -1.47 2.15
N CYS A 56 4.91 -0.17 2.13
CA CYS A 56 5.91 0.86 2.40
C CYS A 56 5.28 2.14 2.97
N PRO A 57 6.04 2.91 3.77
CA PRO A 57 5.62 4.21 4.23
C PRO A 57 5.67 5.25 3.11
N ILE A 58 4.85 6.30 3.22
CA ILE A 58 4.84 7.45 2.32
C ILE A 58 5.41 8.65 3.08
N ASP A 59 6.32 9.37 2.42
CA ASP A 59 6.87 10.60 2.97
C ASP A 59 5.78 11.67 3.13
N PHE A 60 5.77 12.32 4.29
CA PHE A 60 4.77 13.34 4.64
C PHE A 60 4.84 14.56 3.72
N LEU A 61 6.05 15.05 3.40
CA LEU A 61 6.24 16.20 2.52
C LEU A 61 5.80 15.86 1.09
N ALA A 62 6.11 14.67 0.60
CA ALA A 62 5.66 14.21 -0.71
C ALA A 62 4.12 14.19 -0.80
N THR A 63 3.45 13.69 0.25
CA THR A 63 1.98 13.71 0.35
C THR A 63 1.44 15.14 0.30
N ALA A 64 2.03 16.06 1.06
CA ALA A 64 1.57 17.45 1.13
C ALA A 64 1.74 18.21 -0.19
N LEU A 65 2.78 17.88 -0.96
CA LEU A 65 3.10 18.57 -2.22
C LEU A 65 2.36 18.00 -3.43
N GLU A 66 2.14 16.68 -3.47
CA GLU A 66 1.69 15.98 -4.68
C GLU A 66 0.36 15.25 -4.52
N GLY A 67 -0.16 15.16 -3.30
CA GLY A 67 -1.32 14.35 -2.96
C GLY A 67 -0.99 12.88 -2.71
N ALA A 68 -1.91 12.21 -2.02
CA ALA A 68 -1.72 10.85 -1.52
C ALA A 68 -1.45 9.82 -2.63
N GLU A 69 -2.16 9.90 -3.76
CA GLU A 69 -1.98 8.92 -4.85
C GLU A 69 -0.60 9.02 -5.51
N SER A 70 -0.17 10.24 -5.90
CA SER A 70 1.13 10.45 -6.56
C SER A 70 2.27 10.06 -5.63
N ALA A 71 2.22 10.51 -4.37
CA ALA A 71 3.22 10.18 -3.37
C ALA A 71 3.28 8.66 -3.10
N GLY A 72 2.12 7.99 -3.01
CA GLY A 72 2.01 6.55 -2.86
C GLY A 72 2.61 5.77 -4.02
N ARG A 73 2.36 6.20 -5.27
CA ARG A 73 2.96 5.58 -6.46
C ARG A 73 4.48 5.69 -6.44
N LYS A 74 5.03 6.87 -6.15
CA LYS A 74 6.48 7.10 -6.07
C LYS A 74 7.12 6.25 -4.96
N ALA A 75 6.50 6.20 -3.79
CA ALA A 75 6.98 5.39 -2.67
C ALA A 75 6.97 3.89 -3.03
N LEU A 76 5.93 3.42 -3.71
CA LEU A 76 5.86 2.03 -4.17
C LEU A 76 6.93 1.72 -5.22
N ASP A 77 7.12 2.58 -6.23
CA ASP A 77 8.13 2.36 -7.27
C ASP A 77 9.54 2.31 -6.66
N ALA A 78 9.86 3.18 -5.70
CA ALA A 78 11.13 3.16 -4.98
C ALA A 78 11.31 1.87 -4.15
N PHE A 79 10.25 1.42 -3.47
CA PHE A 79 10.25 0.17 -2.72
C PHE A 79 10.47 -1.04 -3.64
N LEU A 80 9.73 -1.14 -4.74
CA LEU A 80 9.84 -2.24 -5.70
C LEU A 80 11.19 -2.25 -6.41
N PHE A 81 11.78 -1.09 -6.68
CA PHE A 81 13.15 -0.99 -7.22
C PHE A 81 14.17 -1.62 -6.26
N ASN A 82 14.03 -1.37 -4.95
CA ASN A 82 14.96 -1.90 -3.95
C ASN A 82 14.72 -3.38 -3.62
N VAL A 83 13.46 -3.82 -3.53
CA VAL A 83 13.11 -5.20 -3.14
C VAL A 83 13.11 -6.16 -4.33
N GLY A 84 12.73 -5.67 -5.51
CA GLY A 84 12.46 -6.44 -6.71
C GLY A 84 11.01 -6.94 -6.78
N GLU A 85 10.37 -6.71 -7.93
CA GLU A 85 8.95 -7.03 -8.16
C GLU A 85 8.60 -8.50 -7.91
N ARG A 86 9.45 -9.44 -8.37
CA ARG A 86 9.19 -10.88 -8.19
C ARG A 86 9.16 -11.30 -6.72
N ARG A 87 10.08 -10.77 -5.91
CA ARG A 87 10.13 -11.05 -4.46
C ARG A 87 8.91 -10.46 -3.75
N PHE A 88 8.47 -9.28 -4.16
CA PHE A 88 7.23 -8.69 -3.66
C PHE A 88 6.04 -9.61 -3.93
N ILE A 89 5.84 -10.05 -5.18
CA ILE A 89 4.74 -10.95 -5.56
C ILE A 89 4.79 -12.25 -4.75
N ASP A 90 5.96 -12.88 -4.63
CA ASP A 90 6.11 -14.10 -3.82
C ASP A 90 5.69 -13.87 -2.35
N ALA A 91 5.98 -12.69 -1.79
CA ALA A 91 5.66 -12.37 -0.40
C ALA A 91 4.16 -12.08 -0.18
N VAL A 92 3.49 -11.42 -1.12
CA VAL A 92 2.06 -11.08 -1.01
C VAL A 92 1.14 -12.18 -1.54
N GLY A 93 1.57 -12.94 -2.54
CA GLY A 93 0.81 -14.01 -3.19
C GLY A 93 0.65 -15.27 -2.33
N ARG A 94 1.66 -15.63 -1.53
CA ARG A 94 1.58 -16.74 -0.55
C ARG A 94 0.53 -16.53 0.56
N SER A 95 -0.07 -15.34 0.63
CA SER A 95 -1.02 -14.99 1.69
C SER A 95 -2.49 -15.16 1.30
N VAL A 96 -2.78 -15.48 0.03
CA VAL A 96 -4.14 -15.63 -0.52
C VAL A 96 -4.52 -17.11 -0.68
N ALA A 97 -3.57 -18.03 -0.50
CA ALA A 97 -3.76 -19.48 -0.49
C ALA A 97 -4.08 -20.02 0.91
#